data_AF-A0A2N2Y682-F1
#
_entry.id   AF-A0A2N2Y682-F1
#
_cell.length_a   1.000
_cell.length_b   1.000
_cell.length_c   1.000
_cell.angle_alpha   90.00
_cell.angle_beta   90.00
_cell.angle_gamma   90.00
#
_symmetry.space_group_name_H-M   'P 1'
#
loop_
_entity.id
_entity.type
_entity.pdbx_description
1 polymer ?
#
loop_
_entity_poly.entity_id
_entity_poly.type
_entity_poly.pdbx_seq_one_letter_code
_entity_poly.pdbx_strand_id
1 'polypeptide(L)'
;MTVIIIIAVVGLLIYFGTRKKSEQTFIDNKQSSNTSTASGQTNSTRQKFQSKISDLPFPDRIDAIVWHIKAIDKGLANGDLELANLSYAKLIESIRQQNVTENGSFEDHLQTIRKEYDEFRAYYGLEYPQQFLPPSERKKKEPVQTSTSQDNTLVFLETLNFEELPKSVIKHIDIVRTISQWNELGLKPKKDQYGRWNDIKRQERYFEFVGASATNPRHKLSLETGKRITTKPYFIKALVEQGIPLEDFVDNGDDLKHFIKADDLFVENNYEEALKEIELAISIRATSDYKELKKDIQVKLGNEDIVDQQFKKHEFDIDSPIHTGEIFDWFKALLKNKKIDKVISYIHKTNDTLDKLAKGEIKPKIYGQQSRDWYSYKKEDFNKNLFRIFDFNVLQLEQTDETLKMLDLFIKLYIGKEIKPIESIADIYVQWKLKDKAHELYKLCLDKLAGEEKPRVKARLTKKMDELTS
;
A
#
# COMPACT_ATOMS: atom_id res chain seq x y z
N MET A 1 -2.40 -30.54 9.07
CA MET A 1 -2.72 -30.16 7.68
C MET A 1 -3.27 -28.74 7.59
N THR A 2 -4.20 -28.34 8.46
CA THR A 2 -4.82 -27.00 8.47
C THR A 2 -3.86 -25.84 8.76
N VAL A 3 -2.77 -26.08 9.50
CA VAL A 3 -1.79 -25.04 9.87
C VAL A 3 -0.77 -24.73 8.76
N ILE A 4 -0.54 -25.66 7.82
CA ILE A 4 0.42 -25.48 6.72
C ILE A 4 -0.20 -24.65 5.57
N ILE A 5 -1.52 -24.73 5.40
CA ILE A 5 -2.26 -23.96 4.38
C ILE A 5 -2.30 -22.46 4.75
N ILE A 6 -2.41 -22.13 6.04
CA ILE A 6 -2.43 -20.73 6.51
C ILE A 6 -1.07 -20.04 6.28
N ILE A 7 0.05 -20.75 6.41
CA ILE A 7 1.39 -20.16 6.20
C ILE A 7 1.67 -19.90 4.71
N ALA A 8 1.18 -20.76 3.81
CA ALA A 8 1.31 -20.56 2.36
C ALA A 8 0.47 -19.37 1.86
N VAL A 9 -0.74 -19.21 2.38
CA VAL A 9 -1.61 -18.06 2.07
C VAL A 9 -1.01 -16.77 2.62
N VAL A 10 -0.54 -16.74 3.88
CA VAL A 10 0.11 -15.54 4.45
C VAL A 10 1.44 -15.19 3.75
N GLY A 11 2.20 -16.18 3.27
CA GLY A 11 3.44 -15.95 2.52
C GLY A 11 3.21 -15.32 1.14
N LEU A 12 2.13 -15.68 0.45
CA LEU A 12 1.72 -15.11 -0.84
C LEU A 12 1.09 -13.72 -0.70
N LEU A 13 0.43 -13.43 0.44
CA LEU A 13 -0.20 -12.14 0.71
C LEU A 13 0.82 -11.05 1.12
N ILE A 14 1.90 -11.41 1.82
CA ILE A 14 3.03 -10.50 2.09
C ILE A 14 3.78 -10.14 0.79
N TYR A 15 3.80 -11.06 -0.18
CA TYR A 15 4.50 -10.91 -1.45
C TYR A 15 3.88 -9.82 -2.36
N PHE A 16 2.55 -9.64 -2.35
CA PHE A 16 1.89 -8.58 -3.12
C PHE A 16 1.86 -7.22 -2.40
N GLY A 17 1.90 -7.19 -1.06
CA GLY A 17 1.85 -5.95 -0.28
C GLY A 17 3.10 -5.07 -0.31
N THR A 18 4.27 -5.61 -0.67
CA THR A 18 5.56 -4.88 -0.59
C THR A 18 6.03 -4.27 -1.90
N ARG A 19 5.44 -4.60 -3.06
CA ARG A 19 5.89 -4.14 -4.39
C ARG A 19 5.54 -2.68 -4.72
N LYS A 20 5.05 -1.90 -3.76
CA LYS A 20 4.58 -0.50 -3.95
C LYS A 20 5.20 0.53 -3.00
N LYS A 21 6.49 0.41 -2.69
CA LYS A 21 7.25 1.49 -2.05
C LYS A 21 8.46 1.89 -2.92
N SER A 22 8.68 3.21 -3.00
CA SER A 22 9.70 3.98 -3.76
C SER A 22 9.26 4.26 -5.21
N GLU A 23 9.07 5.50 -5.70
CA GLU A 23 9.40 6.86 -5.24
C GLU A 23 8.42 7.84 -5.90
N GLN A 24 7.87 8.79 -5.15
CA GLN A 24 7.29 10.00 -5.72
C GLN A 24 8.08 11.18 -5.15
N THR A 25 9.06 11.61 -5.94
CA THR A 25 9.87 12.80 -5.72
C THR A 25 8.96 14.03 -5.73
N PHE A 26 9.02 14.80 -4.63
CA PHE A 26 8.38 16.10 -4.48
C PHE A 26 9.06 17.08 -5.44
N ILE A 27 8.32 17.59 -6.43
CA ILE A 27 8.74 18.73 -7.25
C ILE A 27 8.09 19.98 -6.65
N ASP A 28 8.91 20.83 -6.04
CA ASP A 28 8.54 22.19 -5.66
C ASP A 28 8.31 23.03 -6.92
N ASN A 29 7.06 23.35 -7.23
CA ASN A 29 6.70 24.38 -8.21
C ASN A 29 6.33 25.66 -7.48
N LYS A 30 7.33 26.49 -7.21
CA LYS A 30 7.15 27.90 -6.87
C LYS A 30 6.99 28.66 -8.19
N GLN A 31 5.75 28.95 -8.59
CA GLN A 31 5.49 29.94 -9.62
C GLN A 31 4.52 31.00 -9.11
N SER A 32 5.08 32.20 -9.03
CA SER A 32 4.44 33.49 -8.85
C SER A 32 3.41 33.72 -9.96
N SER A 33 2.23 34.20 -9.61
CA SER A 33 1.33 34.87 -10.55
C SER A 33 0.69 36.08 -9.87
N ASN A 34 1.24 37.24 -10.22
CA ASN A 34 0.54 38.51 -10.17
C ASN A 34 -0.64 38.45 -11.15
N THR A 35 -1.83 38.82 -10.70
CA THR A 35 -2.83 39.42 -11.58
C THR A 35 -3.66 40.46 -10.82
N SER A 36 -3.30 41.70 -11.10
CA SER A 36 -4.10 42.92 -10.94
C SER A 36 -5.47 42.78 -11.62
N THR A 37 -6.53 43.18 -10.93
CA THR A 37 -7.77 43.67 -11.55
C THR A 37 -8.13 45.02 -10.93
N ALA A 38 -8.35 46.00 -11.82
CA ALA A 38 -8.61 47.38 -11.50
C ALA A 38 -10.12 47.66 -11.35
N SER A 39 -10.40 48.53 -10.39
CA SER A 39 -11.42 49.59 -10.38
C SER A 39 -12.89 49.28 -10.64
N GLY A 40 -13.68 49.46 -9.57
CA GLY A 40 -15.01 50.06 -9.60
C GLY A 40 -15.15 51.00 -8.40
N GLN A 41 -14.97 52.31 -8.60
CA GLN A 41 -15.21 53.35 -7.60
C GLN A 41 -16.72 53.53 -7.38
N THR A 42 -17.14 53.60 -6.11
CA THR A 42 -18.17 54.56 -5.69
C THR A 42 -17.73 55.23 -4.38
N ASN A 43 -17.70 56.56 -4.40
CA ASN A 43 -17.37 57.41 -3.28
C ASN A 43 -18.51 57.43 -2.26
N SER A 44 -18.22 56.96 -1.05
CA SER A 44 -18.70 57.61 0.17
C SER A 44 -17.52 57.55 1.14
N THR A 45 -16.82 58.67 1.32
CA THR A 45 -15.74 58.78 2.30
C THR A 45 -16.36 58.87 3.71
N ARG A 46 -17.02 57.78 4.14
CA ARG A 46 -17.16 57.47 5.56
C ARG A 46 -15.74 57.15 6.03
N GLN A 47 -15.19 57.97 6.93
CA GLN A 47 -13.92 57.65 7.59
C GLN A 47 -13.99 56.21 8.09
N LYS A 48 -13.16 55.31 7.54
CA LYS A 48 -13.09 53.91 7.98
C LYS A 48 -12.84 53.89 9.48
N PHE A 49 -13.57 53.03 10.20
CA PHE A 49 -13.37 52.85 11.64
C PHE A 49 -11.91 52.49 11.90
N GLN A 50 -11.24 53.26 12.76
CA GLN A 50 -9.85 53.00 13.16
C GLN A 50 -9.85 52.51 14.59
N SER A 51 -9.36 51.28 14.77
CA SER A 51 -9.13 50.70 16.09
C SER A 51 -8.00 51.44 16.80
N LYS A 52 -8.15 51.70 18.09
CA LYS A 52 -7.09 52.28 18.95
C LYS A 52 -6.55 51.26 19.95
N ILE A 53 -7.03 50.02 19.89
CA ILE A 53 -6.67 48.96 20.84
C ILE A 53 -5.21 48.52 20.71
N SER A 54 -4.63 48.63 19.50
CA SER A 54 -3.22 48.29 19.26
C SER A 54 -2.26 49.14 20.10
N ASP A 55 -2.67 50.37 20.45
CA ASP A 55 -1.91 51.33 21.24
C ASP A 55 -2.09 51.18 22.76
N LEU A 56 -2.97 50.28 23.22
CA LEU A 56 -3.18 50.06 24.66
C LEU A 56 -1.95 49.39 25.31
N PRO A 57 -1.39 49.95 26.40
CA PRO A 57 -0.26 49.36 27.09
C PRO A 57 -0.72 48.16 27.92
N PHE A 58 -0.24 46.96 27.58
CA PHE A 58 -0.47 45.74 28.35
C PHE A 58 0.89 45.30 28.93
N PRO A 59 1.06 45.26 30.27
CA PRO A 59 2.33 44.93 30.91
C PRO A 59 2.86 43.54 30.52
N ASP A 60 1.96 42.56 30.36
CA ASP A 60 2.28 41.18 29.99
C ASP A 60 1.36 40.70 28.85
N ARG A 61 1.70 41.07 27.61
CA ARG A 61 0.96 40.65 26.41
C ARG A 61 1.11 39.14 26.17
N ILE A 62 0.12 38.35 26.57
CA ILE A 62 0.02 36.93 26.19
C ILE A 62 -0.26 36.82 24.69
N ASP A 63 0.33 35.81 24.02
CA ASP A 63 0.22 35.59 22.56
C ASP A 63 -1.20 35.69 22.02
N ALA A 64 -2.19 35.23 22.79
CA ALA A 64 -3.61 35.29 22.41
C ALA A 64 -4.14 36.74 22.29
N ILE A 65 -3.77 37.64 23.19
CA ILE A 65 -4.18 39.07 23.15
C ILE A 65 -3.56 39.74 21.94
N VAL A 66 -2.26 39.54 21.71
CA VAL A 66 -1.56 40.09 20.54
C VAL A 66 -2.17 39.58 19.24
N TRP A 67 -2.51 38.29 19.19
CA TRP A 67 -3.12 37.67 18.02
C TRP A 67 -4.49 38.26 17.72
N HIS A 68 -5.35 38.44 18.74
CA HIS A 68 -6.68 39.03 18.54
C HIS A 68 -6.61 40.50 18.10
N ILE A 69 -5.70 41.31 18.66
CA ILE A 69 -5.49 42.70 18.23
C ILE A 69 -5.07 42.74 16.75
N LYS A 70 -4.09 41.92 16.34
CA LYS A 70 -3.68 41.82 14.93
C LYS A 70 -4.80 41.34 14.01
N ALA A 71 -5.66 40.44 14.48
CA ALA A 71 -6.81 39.95 13.73
C ALA A 71 -7.89 41.03 13.55
N ILE A 72 -8.09 41.90 14.55
CA ILE A 72 -8.97 43.08 14.45
C ILE A 72 -8.42 44.05 13.39
N ASP A 73 -7.14 44.42 13.49
CA ASP A 73 -6.51 45.34 12.53
C ASP A 73 -6.56 44.80 11.10
N LYS A 74 -6.30 43.50 10.93
CA LYS A 74 -6.41 42.81 9.65
C LYS A 74 -7.85 42.81 9.12
N GLY A 75 -8.83 42.55 9.99
CA GLY A 75 -10.24 42.59 9.63
C GLY A 75 -10.68 43.97 9.15
N LEU A 76 -10.29 45.03 9.88
CA LEU A 76 -10.60 46.42 9.53
C LEU A 76 -9.90 46.88 8.24
N ALA A 77 -8.63 46.50 8.04
CA ALA A 77 -7.87 46.85 6.84
C ALA A 77 -8.47 46.22 5.57
N ASN A 78 -8.90 44.96 5.68
CA ASN A 78 -9.39 44.17 4.54
C ASN A 78 -10.91 44.25 4.35
N GLY A 79 -11.64 44.93 5.25
CA GLY A 79 -13.11 45.00 5.21
C GLY A 79 -13.82 43.72 5.65
N ASP A 80 -13.10 42.80 6.30
CA ASP A 80 -13.65 41.57 6.88
C ASP A 80 -14.24 41.88 8.27
N LEU A 81 -15.47 42.40 8.25
CA LEU A 81 -16.18 42.86 9.44
C LEU A 81 -16.56 41.69 10.36
N GLU A 82 -16.77 40.48 9.83
CA GLU A 82 -17.05 39.30 10.64
C GLU A 82 -15.82 38.86 11.44
N LEU A 83 -14.64 38.82 10.79
CA LEU A 83 -13.39 38.53 11.46
C LEU A 83 -13.08 39.55 12.55
N ALA A 84 -13.28 40.85 12.26
CA ALA A 84 -13.11 41.90 13.26
C ALA A 84 -14.10 41.71 14.42
N ASN A 85 -15.39 41.56 14.14
CA ASN A 85 -16.45 41.38 15.14
C ASN A 85 -16.19 40.17 16.05
N LEU A 86 -15.78 39.05 15.48
CA LEU A 86 -15.44 37.84 16.23
C LEU A 86 -14.17 38.03 17.08
N SER A 87 -13.16 38.71 16.55
CA SER A 87 -11.87 38.92 17.22
C SER A 87 -12.00 39.90 18.39
N TYR A 88 -12.84 40.93 18.27
CA TYR A 88 -13.21 41.81 19.39
C TYR A 88 -13.86 41.03 20.55
N ALA A 89 -14.85 40.18 20.26
CA ALA A 89 -15.51 39.39 21.30
C ALA A 89 -14.53 38.40 21.99
N LYS A 90 -13.62 37.78 21.22
CA LYS A 90 -12.56 36.91 21.76
C LYS A 90 -11.50 37.65 22.58
N LEU A 91 -11.17 38.88 22.19
CA LEU A 91 -10.25 39.73 22.93
C LEU A 91 -10.81 40.07 24.31
N ILE A 92 -12.09 40.47 24.39
CA ILE A 92 -12.78 40.75 25.65
C ILE A 92 -12.79 39.51 26.56
N GLU A 93 -13.07 38.33 26.01
CA GLU A 93 -13.08 37.10 26.81
C GLU A 93 -11.68 36.70 27.30
N SER A 94 -10.65 36.84 26.44
CA SER A 94 -9.26 36.59 26.83
C SER A 94 -8.80 37.51 27.96
N ILE A 95 -9.10 38.81 27.87
CA ILE A 95 -8.76 39.78 28.91
C ILE A 95 -9.58 39.54 30.18
N ARG A 96 -10.87 39.18 30.06
CA ARG A 96 -11.70 38.82 31.22
C ARG A 96 -11.11 37.63 32.00
N GLN A 97 -10.66 36.59 31.30
CA GLN A 97 -10.03 35.42 31.92
C GLN A 97 -8.71 35.78 32.61
N GLN A 98 -7.90 36.65 31.99
CA GLN A 98 -6.69 37.16 32.61
C GLN A 98 -7.01 38.04 33.84
N ASN A 99 -8.03 38.89 33.77
CA ASN A 99 -8.46 39.76 34.86
C ASN A 99 -8.94 38.98 36.09
N VAL A 100 -9.56 37.81 35.90
CA VAL A 100 -9.92 36.86 36.98
C VAL A 100 -8.68 36.26 37.63
N THR A 101 -7.63 36.01 36.85
CA THR A 101 -6.38 35.39 37.32
C THR A 101 -5.49 36.39 38.06
N GLU A 102 -5.55 37.68 37.69
CA GLU A 102 -4.71 38.76 38.21
C GLU A 102 -5.45 39.74 39.15
N ASN A 103 -6.51 39.28 39.82
CA ASN A 103 -7.26 40.02 40.83
C ASN A 103 -7.74 41.43 40.40
N GLY A 104 -8.20 41.60 39.16
CA GLY A 104 -8.84 42.85 38.71
C GLY A 104 -7.90 43.90 38.11
N SER A 105 -6.63 43.58 37.86
CA SER A 105 -5.62 44.52 37.33
C SER A 105 -5.88 45.08 35.92
N PHE A 106 -6.88 44.58 35.18
CA PHE A 106 -7.18 44.95 33.78
C PHE A 106 -8.61 45.44 33.55
N GLU A 107 -9.34 45.79 34.61
CA GLU A 107 -10.73 46.24 34.47
C GLU A 107 -10.84 47.51 33.59
N ASP A 108 -9.90 48.47 33.72
CA ASP A 108 -9.89 49.68 32.91
C ASP A 108 -9.65 49.40 31.41
N HIS A 109 -8.78 48.44 31.08
CA HIS A 109 -8.54 47.98 29.71
C HIS A 109 -9.78 47.28 29.14
N LEU A 110 -10.44 46.45 29.95
CA LEU A 110 -11.66 45.75 29.57
C LEU A 110 -12.79 46.73 29.25
N GLN A 111 -12.97 47.77 30.06
CA GLN A 111 -13.97 48.82 29.82
C GLN A 111 -13.66 49.62 28.55
N THR A 112 -12.39 49.96 28.34
CA THR A 112 -11.95 50.67 27.12
C THR A 112 -12.23 49.86 25.86
N ILE A 113 -11.89 48.57 25.86
CA ILE A 113 -12.11 47.67 24.71
C ILE A 113 -13.59 47.42 24.46
N ARG A 114 -14.39 47.25 25.53
CA ARG A 114 -15.85 47.10 25.42
C ARG A 114 -16.49 48.33 24.78
N LYS A 115 -16.10 49.52 25.22
CA LYS A 115 -16.59 50.77 24.65
C LYS A 115 -16.25 50.90 23.17
N GLU A 116 -14.99 50.65 22.80
CA GLU A 116 -14.58 50.69 21.38
C GLU A 116 -15.30 49.63 20.55
N TYR A 117 -15.52 48.44 21.11
CA TYR A 117 -16.26 47.38 20.42
C TYR A 117 -17.73 47.74 20.22
N ASP A 118 -18.37 48.36 21.20
CA ASP A 118 -19.75 48.84 21.08
C ASP A 118 -19.85 49.93 20.01
N GLU A 119 -18.89 50.86 19.96
CA GLU A 119 -18.78 51.88 18.91
C GLU A 119 -18.56 51.25 17.53
N PHE A 120 -17.68 50.23 17.41
CA PHE A 120 -17.45 49.47 16.18
C PHE A 120 -18.73 48.80 15.68
N ARG A 121 -19.46 48.11 16.58
CA ARG A 121 -20.69 47.41 16.24
C ARG A 121 -21.81 48.38 15.86
N ALA A 122 -21.94 49.51 16.56
CA ALA A 122 -22.89 50.55 16.21
C ALA A 122 -22.57 51.19 14.85
N TYR A 123 -21.28 51.44 14.57
CA TYR A 123 -20.82 52.03 13.32
C TYR A 123 -21.17 51.17 12.10
N TYR A 124 -21.03 49.84 12.22
CA TYR A 124 -21.28 48.89 11.13
C TYR A 124 -22.63 48.16 11.21
N GLY A 125 -23.46 48.44 12.23
CA GLY A 125 -24.76 47.78 12.43
C GLY A 125 -24.65 46.27 12.74
N LEU A 126 -23.62 45.86 13.48
CA LEU A 126 -23.30 44.46 13.74
C LEU A 126 -23.90 43.96 15.06
N GLU A 127 -24.45 42.75 15.05
CA GLU A 127 -24.88 42.07 16.29
C GLU A 127 -23.68 41.49 17.06
N TYR A 128 -23.85 41.33 18.39
CA TYR A 128 -22.87 40.60 19.21
C TYR A 128 -22.84 39.13 18.79
N PRO A 129 -21.67 38.50 18.58
CA PRO A 129 -21.62 37.11 18.15
C PRO A 129 -22.27 36.18 19.17
N GLN A 130 -23.30 35.45 18.74
CA GLN A 130 -24.17 34.66 19.63
C GLN A 130 -23.43 33.64 20.49
N GLN A 131 -22.31 33.11 20.00
CA GLN A 131 -21.48 32.13 20.72
C GLN A 131 -20.82 32.68 22.00
N PHE A 132 -20.74 34.00 22.15
CA PHE A 132 -20.21 34.65 23.35
C PHE A 132 -21.30 35.21 24.28
N LEU A 133 -22.59 35.10 23.91
CA LEU A 133 -23.68 35.41 24.83
C LEU A 133 -23.74 34.36 25.96
N PRO A 134 -24.18 34.75 27.17
CA PRO A 134 -24.49 33.81 28.24
C PRO A 134 -25.46 32.71 27.76
N PRO A 135 -25.33 31.45 28.21
CA PRO A 135 -26.19 30.36 27.75
C PRO A 135 -27.71 30.64 27.84
N SER A 136 -28.13 31.46 28.81
CA SER A 136 -29.51 31.92 29.02
C SER A 136 -30.00 32.92 27.98
N GLU A 137 -29.10 33.66 27.34
CA GLU A 137 -29.39 34.73 26.37
C GLU A 137 -29.10 34.30 24.92
N ARG A 138 -28.46 33.14 24.74
CA ARG A 138 -28.35 32.50 23.43
C ARG A 138 -29.77 32.16 22.98
N LYS A 139 -30.24 32.82 21.92
CA LYS A 139 -31.42 32.35 21.18
C LYS A 139 -31.17 30.88 20.88
N LYS A 140 -31.98 29.98 21.45
CA LYS A 140 -31.98 28.57 21.05
C LYS A 140 -32.10 28.60 19.55
N LYS A 141 -31.11 28.05 18.84
CA LYS A 141 -31.27 27.79 17.42
C LYS A 141 -32.54 26.96 17.32
N GLU A 142 -33.62 27.57 16.84
CA GLU A 142 -34.63 26.80 16.11
C GLU A 142 -33.83 25.90 15.17
N PRO A 143 -34.18 24.61 15.08
CA PRO A 143 -33.46 23.70 14.21
C PRO A 143 -33.36 24.43 12.89
N VAL A 144 -32.13 24.76 12.51
CA VAL A 144 -31.88 25.30 11.19
C VAL A 144 -32.48 24.21 10.33
N GLN A 145 -33.64 24.49 9.74
CA GLN A 145 -33.98 23.93 8.47
C GLN A 145 -32.79 24.35 7.64
N THR A 146 -31.77 23.49 7.63
CA THR A 146 -30.81 23.45 6.55
C THR A 146 -31.74 23.36 5.38
N SER A 147 -31.90 24.48 4.67
CA SER A 147 -32.02 24.40 3.24
C SER A 147 -31.06 23.29 2.87
N THR A 148 -31.60 22.13 2.50
CA THR A 148 -30.86 21.05 1.89
C THR A 148 -30.35 21.61 0.57
N SER A 149 -29.34 22.48 0.63
CA SER A 149 -28.27 22.44 -0.34
C SER A 149 -27.72 21.03 -0.16
N GLN A 150 -28.26 20.10 -0.94
CA GLN A 150 -27.69 18.77 -1.09
C GLN A 150 -26.22 19.03 -1.41
N ASP A 151 -25.33 18.72 -0.47
CA ASP A 151 -23.90 18.73 -0.75
C ASP A 151 -23.68 17.60 -1.74
N ASN A 152 -23.73 17.96 -3.01
CA ASN A 152 -23.59 17.08 -4.18
C ASN A 152 -22.14 16.66 -4.39
N THR A 153 -21.23 17.01 -3.47
CA THR A 153 -19.89 16.44 -3.47
C THR A 153 -19.99 14.93 -3.39
N LEU A 154 -19.44 14.28 -4.42
CA LEU A 154 -19.42 12.84 -4.54
C LEU A 154 -18.16 12.30 -3.91
N VAL A 155 -18.29 11.29 -3.06
CA VAL A 155 -17.16 10.58 -2.45
C VAL A 155 -17.45 9.09 -2.37
N PHE A 156 -16.40 8.29 -2.31
CA PHE A 156 -16.46 6.87 -2.01
C PHE A 156 -15.45 6.52 -0.91
N LEU A 157 -15.64 5.36 -0.27
CA LEU A 157 -14.75 4.86 0.77
C LEU A 157 -13.82 3.81 0.17
N GLU A 158 -12.51 4.09 0.16
CA GLU A 158 -11.47 3.24 -0.41
C GLU A 158 -10.74 2.44 0.69
N THR A 159 -10.18 1.29 0.29
CA THR A 159 -9.15 0.57 1.04
C THR A 159 -8.07 0.06 0.08
N LEU A 160 -6.84 -0.02 0.56
CA LEU A 160 -5.73 -0.63 -0.19
C LEU A 160 -5.58 -2.13 0.12
N ASN A 161 -6.30 -2.63 1.14
CA ASN A 161 -6.32 -4.04 1.51
C ASN A 161 -7.78 -4.52 1.55
N PHE A 162 -8.11 -5.47 0.68
CA PHE A 162 -9.45 -6.01 0.52
C PHE A 162 -9.67 -7.31 1.31
N GLU A 163 -8.69 -7.84 2.02
CA GLU A 163 -8.82 -9.09 2.79
C GLU A 163 -9.50 -8.87 4.13
N GLU A 164 -10.42 -9.76 4.53
CA GLU A 164 -11.03 -9.76 5.88
C GLU A 164 -11.51 -8.38 6.36
N LEU A 165 -12.27 -7.70 5.51
CA LEU A 165 -12.79 -6.38 5.80
C LEU A 165 -13.82 -6.42 6.94
N PRO A 166 -13.85 -5.41 7.82
CA PRO A 166 -14.86 -5.34 8.87
C PRO A 166 -16.27 -5.33 8.25
N LYS A 167 -17.14 -6.20 8.74
CA LYS A 167 -18.54 -6.31 8.28
C LYS A 167 -19.29 -4.97 8.29
N SER A 168 -18.89 -4.05 9.19
CA SER A 168 -19.46 -2.70 9.28
C SER A 168 -19.17 -1.81 8.08
N VAL A 169 -18.09 -2.05 7.33
CA VAL A 169 -17.67 -1.20 6.19
C VAL A 169 -17.67 -1.90 4.86
N ILE A 170 -17.53 -3.23 4.80
CA ILE A 170 -17.41 -3.97 3.53
C ILE A 170 -18.54 -3.64 2.54
N LYS A 171 -19.79 -3.53 3.04
CA LYS A 171 -20.96 -3.19 2.23
C LYS A 171 -20.89 -1.80 1.58
N HIS A 172 -19.98 -0.94 2.02
CA HIS A 172 -19.86 0.45 1.62
C HIS A 172 -18.61 0.75 0.77
N ILE A 173 -17.64 -0.16 0.71
CA ILE A 173 -16.38 0.05 -0.02
C ILE A 173 -16.65 0.29 -1.50
N ASP A 174 -15.95 1.27 -2.06
CA ASP A 174 -15.96 1.63 -3.48
C ASP A 174 -17.36 1.95 -4.06
N ILE A 175 -18.33 2.36 -3.22
CA ILE A 175 -19.62 2.87 -3.69
C ILE A 175 -19.59 4.40 -3.65
N VAL A 176 -19.87 5.04 -4.79
CA VAL A 176 -19.99 6.49 -4.88
C VAL A 176 -21.32 6.96 -4.31
N ARG A 177 -21.27 7.91 -3.37
CA ARG A 177 -22.44 8.56 -2.78
C ARG A 177 -22.19 10.04 -2.58
N THR A 178 -23.27 10.80 -2.41
CA THR A 178 -23.17 12.18 -1.91
C THR A 178 -22.79 12.20 -0.43
N ILE A 179 -22.25 13.31 0.06
CA ILE A 179 -21.96 13.49 1.50
C ILE A 179 -23.23 13.32 2.34
N SER A 180 -24.38 13.81 1.85
CA SER A 180 -25.67 13.63 2.54
C SER A 180 -26.00 12.14 2.75
N GLN A 181 -25.87 11.33 1.70
CA GLN A 181 -26.13 9.89 1.76
C GLN A 181 -25.15 9.18 2.71
N TRP A 182 -23.88 9.59 2.76
CA TRP A 182 -22.92 9.05 3.72
C TRP A 182 -23.29 9.39 5.17
N ASN A 183 -23.72 10.63 5.42
CA ASN A 183 -24.17 11.07 6.74
C ASN A 183 -25.38 10.27 7.24
N GLU A 184 -26.33 9.94 6.36
CA GLU A 184 -27.49 9.09 6.66
C GLU A 184 -27.06 7.66 7.08
N LEU A 185 -25.95 7.16 6.51
CA LEU A 185 -25.35 5.87 6.88
C LEU A 185 -24.49 5.94 8.17
N GLY A 186 -24.41 7.10 8.82
CA GLY A 186 -23.61 7.31 10.02
C GLY A 186 -22.09 7.38 9.78
N LEU A 187 -21.66 7.39 8.52
CA LEU A 187 -20.27 7.53 8.12
C LEU A 187 -20.08 8.96 7.64
N LYS A 188 -19.47 9.83 8.47
CA LYS A 188 -19.44 11.28 8.23
C LYS A 188 -18.13 11.69 7.54
N PRO A 189 -18.09 11.86 6.22
CA PRO A 189 -16.87 12.28 5.53
C PRO A 189 -16.52 13.70 5.97
N LYS A 190 -15.26 13.94 6.30
CA LYS A 190 -14.78 15.25 6.75
C LYS A 190 -13.45 15.55 6.10
N LYS A 191 -13.21 16.81 5.77
CA LYS A 191 -11.89 17.28 5.35
C LYS A 191 -11.09 17.81 6.54
N ASP A 192 -9.78 17.65 6.49
CA ASP A 192 -8.84 18.33 7.37
C ASP A 192 -8.68 19.80 6.96
N GLN A 193 -7.89 20.56 7.72
CA GLN A 193 -7.59 21.97 7.45
C GLN A 193 -6.87 22.21 6.10
N TYR A 194 -6.31 21.17 5.49
CA TYR A 194 -5.64 21.22 4.19
C TYR A 194 -6.54 20.75 3.04
N GLY A 195 -7.82 20.45 3.32
CA GLY A 195 -8.78 20.01 2.33
C GLY A 195 -8.68 18.52 1.94
N ARG A 196 -7.86 17.73 2.65
CA ARG A 196 -7.75 16.28 2.46
C ARG A 196 -8.85 15.57 3.23
N TRP A 197 -9.36 14.48 2.69
CA TRP A 197 -10.35 13.68 3.39
C TRP A 197 -9.73 12.97 4.59
N ASN A 198 -10.46 12.91 5.70
CA ASN A 198 -10.04 12.18 6.88
C ASN A 198 -10.39 10.70 6.75
N ASP A 199 -9.44 9.86 7.14
CA ASP A 199 -9.66 8.43 7.26
C ASP A 199 -10.65 8.11 8.39
N ILE A 200 -11.36 7.00 8.22
CA ILE A 200 -12.10 6.37 9.32
C ILE A 200 -11.35 5.14 9.79
N LYS A 201 -11.26 4.96 11.11
CA LYS A 201 -10.69 3.75 11.72
C LYS A 201 -11.78 2.74 12.06
N ARG A 202 -11.61 1.47 11.68
CA ARG A 202 -12.45 0.34 12.10
C ARG A 202 -11.58 -0.90 12.31
N GLN A 203 -11.70 -1.54 13.48
CA GLN A 203 -10.94 -2.76 13.83
C GLN A 203 -9.46 -2.66 13.45
N GLU A 204 -8.78 -1.62 13.94
CA GLU A 204 -7.36 -1.33 13.66
C GLU A 204 -6.97 -1.01 12.21
N ARG A 205 -7.94 -0.87 11.30
CA ARG A 205 -7.70 -0.51 9.90
C ARG A 205 -8.21 0.89 9.57
N TYR A 206 -7.51 1.57 8.68
CA TYR A 206 -7.88 2.89 8.16
C TYR A 206 -8.52 2.74 6.78
N PHE A 207 -9.57 3.52 6.55
CA PHE A 207 -10.31 3.59 5.29
C PHE A 207 -10.41 5.05 4.89
N GLU A 208 -10.00 5.36 3.67
CA GLU A 208 -9.90 6.73 3.19
C GLU A 208 -11.17 7.10 2.42
N PHE A 209 -11.68 8.31 2.63
CA PHE A 209 -12.67 8.87 1.72
C PHE A 209 -11.96 9.50 0.53
N VAL A 210 -12.42 9.19 -0.68
CA VAL A 210 -11.81 9.70 -1.91
C VAL A 210 -12.86 10.48 -2.71
N GLY A 211 -12.42 11.58 -3.32
CA GLY A 211 -13.28 12.39 -4.18
C GLY A 211 -13.71 11.63 -5.43
N ALA A 212 -14.99 11.66 -5.75
CA ALA A 212 -15.55 11.11 -6.98
C ALA A 212 -16.02 12.25 -7.90
N SER A 213 -16.35 11.91 -9.15
CA SER A 213 -16.79 12.86 -10.16
C SER A 213 -17.84 12.25 -11.06
N ALA A 214 -18.95 12.95 -11.28
CA ALA A 214 -20.01 12.52 -12.19
C ALA A 214 -19.57 12.48 -13.67
N THR A 215 -18.44 13.11 -14.01
CA THR A 215 -17.85 13.03 -15.35
C THR A 215 -17.13 11.70 -15.60
N ASN A 216 -16.78 10.95 -14.55
CA ASN A 216 -16.26 9.60 -14.69
C ASN A 216 -17.45 8.63 -14.88
N PRO A 217 -17.52 7.90 -16.01
CA PRO A 217 -18.65 7.01 -16.31
C PRO A 217 -18.92 5.97 -15.22
N ARG A 218 -17.88 5.42 -14.58
CA ARG A 218 -18.03 4.41 -13.52
C ARG A 218 -18.58 5.02 -12.24
N HIS A 219 -18.11 6.22 -11.88
CA HIS A 219 -18.62 6.92 -10.70
C HIS A 219 -20.09 7.31 -10.88
N LYS A 220 -20.46 7.79 -12.08
CA LYS A 220 -21.84 8.08 -12.44
C LYS A 220 -22.72 6.83 -12.32
N LEU A 221 -22.30 5.72 -12.91
CA LEU A 221 -23.06 4.47 -12.86
C LEU A 221 -23.16 3.92 -11.42
N SER A 222 -22.10 4.02 -10.63
CA SER A 222 -22.11 3.67 -9.20
C SER A 222 -23.10 4.52 -8.41
N LEU A 223 -23.14 5.82 -8.65
CA LEU A 223 -24.11 6.73 -8.02
C LEU A 223 -25.56 6.38 -8.38
N GLU A 224 -25.81 5.99 -9.64
CA GLU A 224 -27.14 5.63 -10.14
C GLU A 224 -27.62 4.25 -9.65
N THR A 225 -26.71 3.30 -9.48
CA THR A 225 -27.05 1.88 -9.23
C THR A 225 -26.68 1.36 -7.86
N GLY A 226 -25.83 2.09 -7.11
CA GLY A 226 -25.24 1.63 -5.86
C GLY A 226 -24.12 0.59 -6.02
N LYS A 227 -23.71 0.29 -7.27
CA LYS A 227 -22.64 -0.69 -7.56
C LYS A 227 -21.26 -0.16 -7.23
N ARG A 228 -20.31 -1.07 -7.00
CA ARG A 228 -18.90 -0.78 -6.68
C ARG A 228 -18.10 -0.43 -7.92
N ILE A 229 -17.22 0.54 -7.79
CA ILE A 229 -16.33 1.00 -8.88
C ILE A 229 -15.05 0.17 -8.99
N THR A 230 -14.84 -0.80 -8.10
CA THR A 230 -13.68 -1.71 -8.11
C THR A 230 -13.59 -2.42 -9.47
N THR A 231 -12.43 -2.35 -10.11
CA THR A 231 -12.23 -2.94 -11.45
C THR A 231 -11.06 -3.92 -11.53
N LYS A 232 -10.26 -4.01 -10.47
CA LYS A 232 -9.15 -4.98 -10.43
C LYS A 232 -9.71 -6.37 -10.14
N PRO A 233 -9.52 -7.37 -11.03
CA PRO A 233 -10.14 -8.68 -10.87
C PRO A 233 -9.85 -9.36 -9.52
N TYR A 234 -8.60 -9.30 -9.05
CA TYR A 234 -8.22 -9.84 -7.74
C TYR A 234 -8.92 -9.14 -6.57
N PHE A 235 -9.16 -7.83 -6.66
CA PHE A 235 -9.87 -7.09 -5.60
C PHE A 235 -11.36 -7.41 -5.61
N ILE A 236 -11.93 -7.60 -6.80
CA ILE A 236 -13.32 -8.07 -6.93
C ILE A 236 -13.43 -9.48 -6.35
N LYS A 237 -12.52 -10.41 -6.69
CA LYS A 237 -12.48 -11.77 -6.13
C LYS A 237 -12.45 -11.74 -4.60
N ALA A 238 -11.55 -10.97 -4.00
CA ALA A 238 -11.44 -10.86 -2.54
C ALA A 238 -12.75 -10.40 -1.89
N LEU A 239 -13.49 -9.46 -2.51
CA LEU A 239 -14.80 -9.03 -2.03
C LEU A 239 -15.88 -10.10 -2.23
N VAL A 240 -15.83 -10.84 -3.33
CA VAL A 240 -16.76 -11.96 -3.62
C VAL A 240 -16.60 -13.08 -2.60
N GLU A 241 -15.37 -13.45 -2.25
CA GLU A 241 -15.07 -14.43 -1.20
C GLU A 241 -15.62 -14.01 0.18
N GLN A 242 -15.85 -12.72 0.39
CA GLN A 242 -16.47 -12.16 1.59
C GLN A 242 -17.99 -11.98 1.49
N GLY A 243 -18.61 -12.50 0.43
CA GLY A 243 -20.06 -12.54 0.24
C GLY A 243 -20.65 -11.36 -0.53
N ILE A 244 -19.84 -10.54 -1.21
CA ILE A 244 -20.34 -9.52 -2.13
C ILE A 244 -20.66 -10.19 -3.49
N PRO A 245 -21.90 -10.09 -4.00
CA PRO A 245 -22.24 -10.68 -5.29
C PRO A 245 -21.47 -10.02 -6.47
N LEU A 246 -21.22 -10.76 -7.55
CA LEU A 246 -20.51 -10.22 -8.73
C LEU A 246 -21.31 -9.11 -9.44
N GLU A 247 -22.63 -9.17 -9.37
CA GLU A 247 -23.55 -8.17 -9.90
C GLU A 247 -23.48 -6.82 -9.19
N ASP A 248 -22.89 -6.75 -7.99
CA ASP A 248 -22.65 -5.51 -7.25
C ASP A 248 -21.52 -4.68 -7.85
N PHE A 249 -20.77 -5.17 -8.85
CA PHE A 249 -19.68 -4.42 -9.47
C PHE A 249 -20.14 -3.74 -10.76
N VAL A 250 -19.66 -2.51 -10.98
CA VAL A 250 -19.81 -1.80 -12.25
C VAL A 250 -19.11 -2.58 -13.37
N ASP A 251 -17.96 -3.18 -13.05
CA ASP A 251 -17.16 -3.99 -13.97
C ASP A 251 -17.49 -5.47 -13.79
N ASN A 252 -18.71 -5.86 -14.15
CA ASN A 252 -19.18 -7.25 -14.14
C ASN A 252 -19.30 -7.78 -15.57
N GLY A 253 -18.72 -8.94 -15.83
CA GLY A 253 -18.78 -9.65 -17.11
C GLY A 253 -18.48 -11.13 -16.94
N ASP A 254 -18.87 -11.94 -17.93
CA ASP A 254 -18.60 -13.38 -17.89
C ASP A 254 -17.09 -13.68 -17.90
N ASP A 255 -16.28 -12.78 -18.45
CA ASP A 255 -14.82 -12.86 -18.37
C ASP A 255 -14.31 -12.91 -16.92
N LEU A 256 -14.93 -12.14 -16.02
CA LEU A 256 -14.55 -12.09 -14.61
C LEU A 256 -14.92 -13.38 -13.88
N LYS A 257 -16.06 -14.01 -14.22
CA LYS A 257 -16.45 -15.32 -13.69
C LYS A 257 -15.42 -16.38 -14.05
N HIS A 258 -15.02 -16.41 -15.31
CA HIS A 258 -13.97 -17.31 -15.81
C HIS A 258 -12.61 -17.03 -15.15
N PHE A 259 -12.25 -15.75 -14.96
CA PHE A 259 -11.03 -15.39 -14.24
C PHE A 259 -11.02 -15.87 -12.79
N ILE A 260 -12.09 -15.63 -12.03
CA ILE A 260 -12.19 -16.06 -10.63
C ILE A 260 -12.07 -17.58 -10.53
N LYS A 261 -12.81 -18.30 -11.39
CA LYS A 261 -12.73 -19.76 -11.46
C LYS A 261 -11.34 -20.26 -11.83
N ALA A 262 -10.66 -19.60 -12.76
CA ALA A 262 -9.28 -19.94 -13.13
C ALA A 262 -8.30 -19.76 -11.96
N ASP A 263 -8.45 -18.68 -11.19
CA ASP A 263 -7.62 -18.42 -10.01
C ASP A 263 -7.87 -19.45 -8.90
N ASP A 264 -9.13 -19.80 -8.63
CA ASP A 264 -9.48 -20.85 -7.67
C ASP A 264 -8.86 -22.20 -8.07
N LEU A 265 -9.00 -22.59 -9.34
CA LEU A 265 -8.39 -23.81 -9.88
C LEU A 265 -6.85 -23.77 -9.81
N PHE A 266 -6.24 -22.59 -10.02
CA PHE A 266 -4.81 -22.42 -9.90
C PHE A 266 -4.33 -22.64 -8.45
N VAL A 267 -5.04 -22.10 -7.46
CA VAL A 267 -4.76 -22.30 -6.02
C VAL A 267 -4.94 -23.78 -5.64
N GLU A 268 -5.92 -24.46 -6.22
CA GLU A 268 -6.16 -25.90 -6.04
C GLU A 268 -5.14 -26.80 -6.79
N ASN A 269 -4.20 -26.20 -7.52
CA ASN A 269 -3.22 -26.87 -8.39
C ASN A 269 -3.82 -27.66 -9.57
N ASN A 270 -5.05 -27.34 -9.97
CA ASN A 270 -5.70 -27.89 -11.17
C ASN A 270 -5.38 -27.02 -12.39
N TYR A 271 -4.11 -27.05 -12.80
CA TYR A 271 -3.57 -26.09 -13.77
C TYR A 271 -4.12 -26.27 -15.19
N GLU A 272 -4.44 -27.50 -15.60
CA GLU A 272 -5.00 -27.79 -16.92
C GLU A 272 -6.39 -27.18 -17.09
N GLU A 273 -7.25 -27.28 -16.06
CA GLU A 273 -8.58 -26.66 -16.09
C GLU A 273 -8.49 -25.15 -15.88
N ALA A 274 -7.59 -24.68 -15.00
CA ALA A 274 -7.31 -23.26 -14.84
C ALA A 274 -6.92 -22.60 -16.17
N LEU A 275 -6.12 -23.30 -17.00
CA LEU A 275 -5.72 -22.80 -18.32
C LEU A 275 -6.91 -22.61 -19.26
N LYS A 276 -7.87 -23.56 -19.27
CA LYS A 276 -9.07 -23.43 -20.10
C LYS A 276 -9.91 -22.24 -19.68
N GLU A 277 -10.14 -22.08 -18.38
CA GLU A 277 -10.93 -20.98 -17.83
C GLU A 277 -10.29 -19.62 -18.09
N ILE A 278 -8.97 -19.48 -17.89
CA ILE A 278 -8.30 -18.19 -18.16
C ILE A 278 -8.27 -17.86 -19.65
N GLU A 279 -8.22 -18.86 -20.54
CA GLU A 279 -8.33 -18.65 -21.98
C GLU A 279 -9.72 -18.20 -22.40
N LEU A 280 -10.78 -18.74 -21.78
CA LEU A 280 -12.14 -18.25 -21.97
C LEU A 280 -12.27 -16.80 -21.51
N ALA A 281 -11.76 -16.45 -20.31
CA ALA A 281 -11.76 -15.08 -19.81
C ALA A 281 -11.08 -14.11 -20.80
N ILE A 282 -9.87 -14.46 -21.28
CA ILE A 282 -9.10 -13.65 -22.23
C ILE A 282 -9.81 -13.51 -23.58
N SER A 283 -10.51 -14.57 -24.05
CA SER A 283 -11.24 -14.55 -25.31
C SER A 283 -12.41 -13.57 -25.30
N ILE A 284 -13.05 -13.38 -24.14
CA ILE A 284 -14.12 -12.40 -23.93
C ILE A 284 -13.51 -11.01 -23.75
N ARG A 285 -12.51 -10.88 -22.86
CA ARG A 285 -11.82 -9.61 -22.60
C ARG A 285 -10.39 -9.83 -22.12
N ALA A 286 -9.43 -9.30 -22.86
CA ALA A 286 -8.02 -9.41 -22.50
C ALA A 286 -7.55 -8.26 -21.60
N THR A 287 -7.19 -8.55 -20.35
CA THR A 287 -6.57 -7.60 -19.41
C THR A 287 -5.12 -7.99 -19.10
N SER A 288 -4.36 -7.11 -18.44
CA SER A 288 -3.01 -7.44 -17.97
C SER A 288 -3.04 -8.53 -16.90
N ASP A 289 -3.97 -8.45 -15.95
CA ASP A 289 -4.09 -9.40 -14.83
C ASP A 289 -4.39 -10.81 -15.36
N TYR A 290 -5.26 -10.94 -16.37
CA TYR A 290 -5.59 -12.25 -16.94
C TYR A 290 -4.41 -12.87 -17.67
N LYS A 291 -3.65 -12.03 -18.40
CA LYS A 291 -2.42 -12.47 -19.09
C LYS A 291 -1.34 -12.86 -18.10
N GLU A 292 -1.27 -12.25 -16.92
CA GLU A 292 -0.33 -12.60 -15.87
C GLU A 292 -0.68 -13.97 -15.28
N LEU A 293 -1.92 -14.19 -14.85
CA LEU A 293 -2.38 -15.49 -14.36
C LEU A 293 -2.18 -16.61 -15.39
N LYS A 294 -2.48 -16.36 -16.68
CA LYS A 294 -2.21 -17.33 -17.75
C LYS A 294 -0.74 -17.73 -17.84
N LYS A 295 0.19 -16.77 -17.69
CA LYS A 295 1.63 -17.08 -17.71
C LYS A 295 2.01 -17.95 -16.52
N ASP A 296 1.51 -17.63 -15.33
CA ASP A 296 1.80 -18.39 -14.11
C ASP A 296 1.29 -19.83 -14.23
N ILE A 297 0.06 -20.01 -14.72
CA ILE A 297 -0.50 -21.33 -15.05
C ILE A 297 0.40 -22.07 -16.05
N GLN A 298 0.82 -21.42 -17.14
CA GLN A 298 1.68 -22.02 -18.15
C GLN A 298 3.05 -22.43 -17.60
N VAL A 299 3.64 -21.66 -16.69
CA VAL A 299 4.87 -22.03 -15.98
C VAL A 299 4.63 -23.29 -15.15
N LYS A 300 3.55 -23.36 -14.36
CA LYS A 300 3.22 -24.55 -13.54
C LYS A 300 2.96 -25.81 -14.39
N LEU A 301 2.41 -25.63 -15.59
CA LEU A 301 2.25 -26.72 -16.55
C LEU A 301 3.58 -27.20 -17.17
N GLY A 302 4.64 -26.40 -17.09
CA GLY A 302 5.94 -26.72 -17.65
C GLY A 302 6.17 -26.13 -19.05
N ASN A 303 5.55 -25.00 -19.39
CA ASN A 303 5.75 -24.40 -20.71
C ASN A 303 7.13 -23.74 -20.81
N GLU A 304 8.05 -24.38 -21.55
CA GLU A 304 9.43 -23.92 -21.76
C GLU A 304 9.52 -22.55 -22.43
N ASP A 305 8.69 -22.28 -23.45
CA ASP A 305 8.73 -21.01 -24.19
C ASP A 305 8.36 -19.82 -23.30
N ILE A 306 7.41 -20.01 -22.39
CA ILE A 306 7.02 -18.98 -21.42
C ILE A 306 8.16 -18.73 -20.42
N VAL A 307 8.83 -19.78 -19.95
CA VAL A 307 10.01 -19.64 -19.09
C VAL A 307 11.11 -18.83 -19.79
N ASP A 308 11.41 -19.13 -21.05
CA ASP A 308 12.42 -18.41 -21.84
C ASP A 308 12.08 -16.92 -21.97
N GLN A 309 10.80 -16.63 -22.27
CA GLN A 309 10.31 -15.27 -22.37
C GLN A 309 10.45 -14.52 -21.03
N GLN A 310 10.12 -15.17 -19.90
CA GLN A 310 10.25 -14.56 -18.58
C GLN A 310 11.71 -14.31 -18.20
N PHE A 311 12.59 -15.28 -18.44
CA PHE A 311 14.01 -15.15 -18.15
C PHE A 311 14.63 -14.03 -18.98
N LYS A 312 14.33 -13.97 -20.29
CA LYS A 312 14.80 -12.90 -21.17
C LYS A 312 14.25 -11.52 -20.78
N LYS A 313 12.98 -11.45 -20.40
CA LYS A 313 12.34 -10.19 -19.97
C LYS A 313 13.04 -9.62 -18.73
N HIS A 314 13.37 -10.46 -17.76
CA HIS A 314 13.97 -10.04 -16.50
C HIS A 314 15.48 -10.25 -16.44
N GLU A 315 16.15 -10.50 -17.58
CA GLU A 315 17.58 -10.85 -17.59
C GLU A 315 18.42 -9.82 -16.83
N PHE A 316 18.15 -8.52 -17.01
CA PHE A 316 18.89 -7.43 -16.34
C PHE A 316 18.23 -6.94 -15.06
N ASP A 317 17.12 -7.55 -14.67
CA ASP A 317 16.32 -7.25 -13.47
C ASP A 317 16.07 -8.55 -12.69
N ILE A 318 17.04 -9.48 -12.76
CA ILE A 318 16.89 -10.87 -12.30
C ILE A 318 16.77 -10.96 -10.77
N ASP A 319 17.18 -9.91 -10.07
CA ASP A 319 17.00 -9.76 -8.63
C ASP A 319 15.52 -9.70 -8.22
N SER A 320 14.63 -9.21 -9.11
CA SER A 320 13.18 -9.24 -8.89
C SER A 320 12.66 -10.68 -8.86
N PRO A 321 12.78 -11.51 -9.92
CA PRO A 321 12.40 -12.94 -9.88
C PRO A 321 13.03 -13.77 -8.75
N ILE A 322 14.23 -13.39 -8.29
CA ILE A 322 14.86 -14.01 -7.11
C ILE A 322 14.11 -13.61 -5.84
N HIS A 323 13.85 -12.31 -5.66
CA HIS A 323 13.10 -11.80 -4.51
C HIS A 323 11.72 -12.43 -4.38
N THR A 324 11.09 -12.66 -5.51
CA THR A 324 9.73 -13.18 -5.63
C THR A 324 9.66 -14.70 -5.51
N GLY A 325 10.77 -15.38 -5.82
CA GLY A 325 10.87 -16.83 -5.89
C GLY A 325 10.43 -17.43 -7.22
N GLU A 326 9.93 -16.61 -8.16
CA GLU A 326 9.46 -17.05 -9.49
C GLU A 326 10.55 -17.79 -10.27
N ILE A 327 11.81 -17.38 -10.12
CA ILE A 327 12.93 -18.03 -10.83
C ILE A 327 13.06 -19.53 -10.49
N PHE A 328 12.71 -19.92 -9.26
CA PHE A 328 12.76 -21.33 -8.86
C PHE A 328 11.62 -22.12 -9.51
N ASP A 329 10.43 -21.51 -9.66
CA ASP A 329 9.33 -22.12 -10.41
C ASP A 329 9.67 -22.30 -11.89
N TRP A 330 10.43 -21.38 -12.48
CA TRP A 330 10.93 -21.53 -13.84
C TRP A 330 11.88 -22.72 -13.97
N PHE A 331 12.81 -22.89 -13.03
CA PHE A 331 13.72 -24.04 -13.04
C PHE A 331 12.98 -25.35 -12.83
N LYS A 332 12.01 -25.38 -11.93
CA LYS A 332 11.13 -26.55 -11.71
C LYS A 332 10.39 -26.94 -12.99
N ALA A 333 9.84 -25.96 -13.71
CA ALA A 333 9.17 -26.16 -14.99
C ALA A 333 10.11 -26.75 -16.06
N LEU A 334 11.36 -26.30 -16.13
CA LEU A 334 12.37 -26.84 -17.04
C LEU A 334 12.78 -28.27 -16.66
N LEU A 335 12.96 -28.56 -15.37
CA LEU A 335 13.30 -29.89 -14.88
C LEU A 335 12.20 -30.92 -15.17
N LYS A 336 10.92 -30.55 -15.02
CA LYS A 336 9.77 -31.39 -15.39
C LYS A 336 9.85 -31.88 -16.84
N ASN A 337 10.42 -31.07 -17.73
CA ASN A 337 10.60 -31.39 -19.15
C ASN A 337 12.01 -31.88 -19.49
N LYS A 338 12.79 -32.31 -18.49
CA LYS A 338 14.17 -32.81 -18.65
C LYS A 338 15.12 -31.80 -19.31
N LYS A 339 14.87 -30.49 -19.19
CA LYS A 339 15.70 -29.42 -19.78
C LYS A 339 16.85 -29.02 -18.86
N ILE A 340 17.67 -29.99 -18.47
CA ILE A 340 18.71 -29.83 -17.44
C ILE A 340 19.80 -28.84 -17.86
N ASP A 341 20.29 -28.93 -19.10
CA ASP A 341 21.30 -28.00 -19.64
C ASP A 341 20.83 -26.55 -19.59
N LYS A 342 19.54 -26.31 -19.79
CA LYS A 342 18.95 -24.97 -19.74
C LYS A 342 18.93 -24.43 -18.31
N VAL A 343 18.59 -25.27 -17.33
CA VAL A 343 18.66 -24.92 -15.91
C VAL A 343 20.10 -24.56 -15.53
N ILE A 344 21.08 -25.38 -15.92
CA ILE A 344 22.51 -25.09 -15.72
C ILE A 344 22.88 -23.73 -16.32
N SER A 345 22.51 -23.50 -17.59
CA SER A 345 22.77 -22.24 -18.29
C SER A 345 22.17 -21.03 -17.57
N TYR A 346 20.93 -21.14 -17.10
CA TYR A 346 20.23 -20.04 -16.45
C TYR A 346 20.77 -19.75 -15.05
N ILE A 347 21.20 -20.77 -14.29
CA ILE A 347 21.90 -20.59 -13.01
C ILE A 347 23.19 -19.80 -13.21
N HIS A 348 23.99 -20.15 -14.22
CA HIS A 348 25.21 -19.41 -14.55
C HIS A 348 24.91 -17.98 -14.96
N LYS A 349 24.00 -17.77 -15.92
CA LYS A 349 23.61 -16.43 -16.38
C LYS A 349 23.08 -15.55 -15.25
N THR A 350 22.32 -16.11 -14.32
CA THR A 350 21.79 -15.39 -13.15
C THR A 350 22.93 -14.88 -12.27
N ASN A 351 23.88 -15.76 -11.90
CA ASN A 351 25.04 -15.39 -11.09
C ASN A 351 25.91 -14.34 -11.80
N ASP A 352 26.20 -14.54 -13.10
CA ASP A 352 27.01 -13.63 -13.90
C ASP A 352 26.36 -12.25 -14.05
N THR A 353 25.04 -12.21 -14.23
CA THR A 353 24.29 -10.95 -14.34
C THR A 353 24.33 -10.17 -13.03
N LEU A 354 24.12 -10.84 -11.89
CA LEU A 354 24.20 -10.19 -10.58
C LEU A 354 25.61 -9.65 -10.31
N ASP A 355 26.66 -10.36 -10.70
CA ASP A 355 28.03 -9.85 -10.60
C ASP A 355 28.25 -8.61 -11.46
N LYS A 356 27.76 -8.62 -12.71
CA LYS A 356 27.86 -7.48 -13.62
C LYS A 356 27.08 -6.27 -13.11
N LEU A 357 25.87 -6.48 -12.57
CA LEU A 357 25.06 -5.43 -11.95
C LEU A 357 25.75 -4.85 -10.71
N ALA A 358 26.29 -5.70 -9.83
CA ALA A 358 27.02 -5.29 -8.64
C ALA A 358 28.27 -4.45 -8.97
N LYS A 359 28.94 -4.75 -10.09
CA LYS A 359 30.08 -3.99 -10.60
C LYS A 359 29.69 -2.75 -11.43
N GLY A 360 28.41 -2.59 -11.76
CA GLY A 360 27.92 -1.53 -12.64
C GLY A 360 28.31 -1.71 -14.12
N GLU A 361 28.71 -2.91 -14.53
CA GLU A 361 29.05 -3.24 -15.93
C GLU A 361 27.82 -3.26 -16.84
N ILE A 362 26.65 -3.53 -16.27
CA ILE A 362 25.34 -3.46 -16.93
C ILE A 362 24.34 -2.70 -16.07
N LYS A 363 23.24 -2.24 -16.67
CA LYS A 363 22.15 -1.51 -16.00
C LYS A 363 20.84 -2.28 -16.09
N PRO A 364 19.97 -2.21 -15.07
CA PRO A 364 18.63 -2.77 -15.14
C PRO A 364 17.79 -2.10 -16.22
N LYS A 365 16.77 -2.81 -16.73
CA LYS A 365 15.90 -2.35 -17.82
C LYS A 365 14.53 -1.91 -17.33
N ILE A 366 14.01 -2.55 -16.29
CA ILE A 366 12.63 -2.37 -15.83
C ILE A 366 12.61 -1.51 -14.57
N TYR A 367 13.46 -1.82 -13.60
CA TYR A 367 13.51 -1.14 -12.30
C TYR A 367 14.72 -0.21 -12.19
N GLY A 368 14.67 0.68 -11.20
CA GLY A 368 15.80 1.56 -10.87
C GLY A 368 17.02 0.76 -10.41
N GLN A 369 18.21 1.29 -10.70
CA GLN A 369 19.48 0.71 -10.27
C GLN A 369 19.53 0.57 -8.75
N GLN A 370 19.84 -0.64 -8.29
CA GLN A 370 20.00 -0.95 -6.88
C GLN A 370 21.47 -0.79 -6.46
N SER A 371 21.72 -0.81 -5.15
CA SER A 371 23.07 -0.76 -4.62
C SER A 371 23.88 -2.01 -4.97
N ARG A 372 25.21 -1.88 -4.98
CA ARG A 372 26.12 -3.03 -5.13
C ARG A 372 25.83 -4.12 -4.09
N ASP A 373 25.66 -3.71 -2.83
CA ASP A 373 25.38 -4.62 -1.72
C ASP A 373 24.06 -5.38 -1.90
N TRP A 374 23.04 -4.74 -2.48
CA TRP A 374 21.79 -5.40 -2.81
C TRP A 374 21.99 -6.54 -3.81
N TYR A 375 22.72 -6.31 -4.91
CA TYR A 375 22.97 -7.35 -5.90
C TYR A 375 23.83 -8.49 -5.34
N SER A 376 24.85 -8.18 -4.53
CA SER A 376 25.64 -9.21 -3.83
C SER A 376 24.78 -10.03 -2.86
N TYR A 377 23.94 -9.38 -2.05
CA TYR A 377 22.97 -10.04 -1.19
C TYR A 377 22.02 -10.94 -1.98
N LYS A 378 21.51 -10.48 -3.13
CA LYS A 378 20.60 -11.26 -3.98
C LYS A 378 21.26 -12.48 -4.60
N LYS A 379 22.54 -12.40 -4.94
CA LYS A 379 23.32 -13.56 -5.40
C LYS A 379 23.49 -14.59 -4.28
N GLU A 380 23.81 -14.14 -3.07
CA GLU A 380 23.86 -15.03 -1.90
C GLU A 380 22.51 -15.67 -1.61
N ASP A 381 21.43 -14.88 -1.61
CA ASP A 381 20.06 -15.34 -1.38
C ASP A 381 19.63 -16.38 -2.43
N PHE A 382 19.93 -16.14 -3.71
CA PHE A 382 19.70 -17.09 -4.79
C PHE A 382 20.43 -18.42 -4.55
N ASN A 383 21.75 -18.38 -4.29
CA ASN A 383 22.56 -19.59 -4.10
C ASN A 383 22.20 -20.33 -2.81
N LYS A 384 21.82 -19.61 -1.75
CA LYS A 384 21.32 -20.18 -0.49
C LYS A 384 20.00 -20.91 -0.68
N ASN A 385 19.12 -20.40 -1.55
CA ASN A 385 17.79 -20.97 -1.80
C ASN A 385 17.73 -21.87 -3.04
N LEU A 386 18.86 -22.16 -3.70
CA LEU A 386 18.89 -22.96 -4.92
C LEU A 386 18.30 -24.37 -4.72
N PHE A 387 18.32 -24.89 -3.49
CA PHE A 387 17.74 -26.18 -3.15
C PHE A 387 16.24 -26.28 -3.46
N ARG A 388 15.53 -25.14 -3.52
CA ARG A 388 14.10 -25.09 -3.83
C ARG A 388 13.78 -25.72 -5.17
N ILE A 389 14.71 -25.74 -6.14
CA ILE A 389 14.47 -26.41 -7.44
C ILE A 389 14.18 -27.92 -7.28
N PHE A 390 14.62 -28.49 -6.17
CA PHE A 390 14.50 -29.90 -5.82
C PHE A 390 13.31 -30.21 -4.90
N ASP A 391 12.44 -29.24 -4.61
CA ASP A 391 11.16 -29.51 -3.92
C ASP A 391 10.31 -30.54 -4.69
N PHE A 392 10.55 -30.65 -6.00
CA PHE A 392 10.16 -31.81 -6.79
C PHE A 392 11.11 -32.97 -6.48
N ASN A 393 10.65 -33.83 -5.57
CA ASN A 393 11.13 -35.17 -5.27
C ASN A 393 12.40 -35.58 -6.04
N VAL A 394 13.57 -35.14 -5.56
CA VAL A 394 14.90 -35.28 -6.18
C VAL A 394 15.19 -36.72 -6.64
N LEU A 395 14.55 -37.68 -5.97
CA LEU A 395 14.56 -39.11 -6.25
C LEU A 395 14.01 -39.52 -7.63
N GLN A 396 13.37 -38.60 -8.37
CA GLN A 396 12.88 -38.85 -9.74
C GLN A 396 13.89 -38.48 -10.82
N LEU A 397 15.06 -37.93 -10.45
CA LEU A 397 16.11 -37.65 -11.41
C LEU A 397 16.67 -38.96 -11.98
N GLU A 398 16.97 -38.94 -13.29
CA GLU A 398 17.64 -40.03 -13.99
C GLU A 398 19.16 -39.78 -14.00
N GLN A 399 19.94 -40.86 -13.91
CA GLN A 399 21.40 -40.78 -13.99
C GLN A 399 21.82 -40.48 -15.43
N THR A 400 22.00 -39.19 -15.74
CA THR A 400 22.61 -38.72 -16.99
C THR A 400 23.79 -37.81 -16.67
N ASP A 401 24.67 -37.59 -17.67
CA ASP A 401 25.81 -36.69 -17.51
C ASP A 401 25.36 -35.26 -17.19
N GLU A 402 24.26 -34.79 -17.78
CA GLU A 402 23.67 -33.48 -17.53
C GLU A 402 23.14 -33.38 -16.10
N THR A 403 22.45 -34.42 -15.62
CA THR A 403 21.98 -34.47 -14.24
C THR A 403 23.16 -34.39 -13.26
N LEU A 404 24.23 -35.16 -13.51
CA LEU A 404 25.43 -35.12 -12.68
C LEU A 404 26.07 -33.72 -12.68
N LYS A 405 26.19 -33.08 -13.84
CA LYS A 405 26.70 -31.70 -13.96
C LYS A 405 25.86 -30.70 -13.17
N MET A 406 24.53 -30.81 -13.23
CA MET A 406 23.62 -29.94 -12.48
C MET A 406 23.78 -30.14 -10.97
N LEU A 407 23.84 -31.39 -10.50
CA LEU A 407 24.01 -31.71 -9.08
C LEU A 407 25.38 -31.23 -8.57
N ASP A 408 26.45 -31.44 -9.34
CA ASP A 408 27.79 -30.94 -9.01
C ASP A 408 27.82 -29.39 -8.99
N LEU A 409 27.14 -28.72 -9.93
CA LEU A 409 26.97 -27.26 -9.93
C LEU A 409 26.23 -26.78 -8.68
N PHE A 410 25.13 -27.44 -8.32
CA PHE A 410 24.38 -27.12 -7.12
C PHE A 410 25.26 -27.23 -5.87
N ILE A 411 25.96 -28.35 -5.67
CA ILE A 411 26.83 -28.56 -4.51
C ILE A 411 27.92 -27.49 -4.43
N LYS A 412 28.48 -27.09 -5.58
CA LYS A 412 29.50 -26.02 -5.65
C LYS A 412 28.95 -24.65 -5.26
N LEU A 413 27.71 -24.33 -5.64
CA LEU A 413 27.10 -23.01 -5.38
C LEU A 413 26.38 -22.93 -4.04
N TYR A 414 25.91 -24.04 -3.50
CA TYR A 414 25.05 -24.05 -2.33
C TYR A 414 25.78 -23.62 -1.05
N ILE A 415 25.48 -22.41 -0.60
CA ILE A 415 26.02 -21.82 0.63
C ILE A 415 25.08 -21.93 1.83
N GLY A 416 23.98 -22.68 1.71
CA GLY A 416 23.04 -22.86 2.80
C GLY A 416 23.60 -23.64 3.99
N LYS A 417 23.01 -23.39 5.16
CA LYS A 417 23.33 -24.09 6.42
C LYS A 417 22.66 -25.46 6.51
N GLU A 418 21.56 -25.67 5.80
CA GLU A 418 20.82 -26.93 5.86
C GLU A 418 21.59 -28.04 5.14
N ILE A 419 21.83 -29.15 5.84
CA ILE A 419 22.51 -30.30 5.23
C ILE A 419 21.57 -31.19 4.41
N LYS A 420 20.25 -31.06 4.61
CA LYS A 420 19.25 -31.96 4.01
C LYS A 420 19.32 -32.01 2.48
N PRO A 421 19.47 -30.87 1.76
CA PRO A 421 19.65 -30.92 0.31
C PRO A 421 20.88 -31.72 -0.14
N ILE A 422 22.01 -31.55 0.56
CA ILE A 422 23.26 -32.27 0.26
C ILE A 422 23.10 -33.76 0.56
N GLU A 423 22.50 -34.10 1.71
CA GLU A 423 22.23 -35.49 2.09
C GLU A 423 21.29 -36.18 1.09
N SER A 424 20.26 -35.50 0.58
CA SER A 424 19.36 -36.06 -0.43
C SER A 424 20.06 -36.35 -1.76
N ILE A 425 21.04 -35.54 -2.15
CA ILE A 425 21.86 -35.81 -3.34
C ILE A 425 22.81 -36.99 -3.09
N ALA A 426 23.38 -37.09 -1.89
CA ALA A 426 24.18 -38.24 -1.50
C ALA A 426 23.37 -39.55 -1.57
N ASP A 427 22.12 -39.54 -1.07
CA ASP A 427 21.20 -40.68 -1.13
C ASP A 427 20.95 -41.12 -2.59
N ILE A 428 20.82 -40.18 -3.53
CA ILE A 428 20.69 -40.46 -4.98
C ILE A 428 21.97 -41.09 -5.54
N TYR A 429 23.14 -40.56 -5.18
CA TYR A 429 24.42 -41.12 -5.60
C TYR A 429 24.59 -42.56 -5.11
N VAL A 430 24.08 -42.92 -3.92
CA VAL A 430 24.02 -44.31 -3.47
C VAL A 430 23.14 -45.17 -4.40
N GLN A 431 21.94 -44.69 -4.76
CA GLN A 431 21.03 -45.40 -5.66
C GLN A 431 21.65 -45.62 -7.05
N TRP A 432 22.39 -44.65 -7.54
CA TRP A 432 23.14 -44.70 -8.81
C TRP A 432 24.48 -45.44 -8.71
N LYS A 433 24.78 -46.06 -7.56
CA LYS A 433 26.02 -46.80 -7.30
C LYS A 433 27.30 -45.95 -7.43
N LEU A 434 27.18 -44.64 -7.26
CA LEU A 434 28.29 -43.67 -7.22
C LEU A 434 28.78 -43.52 -5.77
N LYS A 435 29.26 -44.62 -5.18
CA LYS A 435 29.60 -44.71 -3.75
C LYS A 435 30.60 -43.64 -3.30
N ASP A 436 31.64 -43.37 -4.08
CA ASP A 436 32.67 -42.39 -3.74
C ASP A 436 32.10 -40.97 -3.63
N LYS A 437 31.30 -40.55 -4.61
CA LYS A 437 30.60 -39.25 -4.58
C LYS A 437 29.64 -39.16 -3.40
N ALA A 438 28.88 -40.22 -3.11
CA ALA A 438 27.97 -40.24 -1.96
C ALA A 438 28.74 -40.08 -0.63
N HIS A 439 29.85 -40.78 -0.48
CA HIS A 439 30.71 -40.72 0.69
C HIS A 439 31.27 -39.29 0.91
N GLU A 440 31.73 -38.63 -0.15
CA GLU A 440 32.18 -37.23 -0.09
C GLU A 440 31.08 -36.28 0.40
N LEU A 441 29.84 -36.45 -0.09
CA LEU A 441 28.73 -35.60 0.31
C LEU A 441 28.26 -35.84 1.75
N TYR A 442 28.28 -37.09 2.24
CA TYR A 442 28.00 -37.35 3.66
C TYR A 442 29.08 -36.75 4.57
N LYS A 443 30.36 -36.83 4.16
CA LYS A 443 31.45 -36.17 4.87
C LYS A 443 31.24 -34.65 4.91
N LEU A 444 30.88 -34.03 3.78
CA LEU A 444 30.54 -32.61 3.73
C LEU A 444 29.37 -32.24 4.68
N CYS A 445 28.36 -33.10 4.80
CA CYS A 445 27.29 -32.92 5.78
C CYS A 445 27.80 -32.96 7.21
N LEU A 446 28.69 -33.90 7.55
CA LEU A 446 29.30 -34.00 8.88
C LEU A 446 30.16 -32.78 9.21
N ASP A 447 30.96 -32.30 8.25
CA ASP A 447 31.82 -31.12 8.40
C ASP A 447 30.97 -29.87 8.69
N LYS A 448 29.85 -29.69 7.99
CA LYS A 448 28.88 -28.62 8.27
C LYS A 448 28.26 -28.70 9.67
N LEU A 449 28.19 -29.90 10.26
CA LEU A 449 27.66 -30.13 11.60
C LEU A 449 28.75 -30.10 12.70
N ALA A 450 30.02 -29.88 12.40
CA ALA A 450 31.12 -30.05 13.35
C ALA A 450 30.87 -29.33 14.69
N GLY A 451 30.42 -28.07 14.63
CA GLY A 451 30.08 -27.26 15.81
C GLY A 451 28.64 -27.36 16.33
N GLU A 452 27.79 -28.22 15.75
CA GLU A 452 26.38 -28.35 16.14
C GLU A 452 26.12 -29.57 17.04
N GLU A 453 25.30 -29.40 18.08
CA GLU A 453 24.87 -30.47 18.99
C GLU A 453 23.70 -31.28 18.39
N LYS A 454 24.01 -32.08 17.36
CA LYS A 454 23.06 -32.95 16.65
C LYS A 454 23.52 -34.42 16.64
N PRO A 455 23.69 -35.08 17.80
CA PRO A 455 24.31 -36.40 17.90
C PRO A 455 23.58 -37.48 17.08
N ARG A 456 22.24 -37.46 17.04
CA ARG A 456 21.45 -38.42 16.25
C ARG A 456 21.68 -38.28 14.75
N VAL A 457 21.82 -37.05 14.26
CA VAL A 457 22.05 -36.77 12.83
C VAL A 457 23.46 -37.19 12.44
N LYS A 458 24.46 -36.84 13.26
CA LYS A 458 25.85 -37.26 13.07
C LYS A 458 25.97 -38.79 13.01
N ALA A 459 25.39 -39.49 13.99
CA ALA A 459 25.41 -40.96 14.03
C ALA A 459 24.75 -41.60 12.79
N ARG A 460 23.62 -41.04 12.31
CA ARG A 460 22.99 -41.50 11.06
C ARG A 460 23.91 -41.34 9.85
N LEU A 461 24.54 -40.18 9.70
CA LEU A 461 25.44 -39.90 8.58
C LEU A 461 26.68 -40.79 8.61
N THR A 462 27.28 -41.00 9.78
CA THR A 462 28.40 -41.94 9.96
C THR A 462 28.00 -43.36 9.55
N LYS A 463 26.84 -43.85 10.02
CA LYS A 463 26.33 -45.17 9.61
C LYS A 463 26.17 -45.29 8.10
N LYS A 464 25.60 -44.27 7.44
CA LYS A 464 25.46 -44.22 5.98
C LYS A 464 26.81 -44.27 5.27
N MET A 465 27.87 -43.67 5.82
CA MET A 465 29.23 -43.75 5.26
C MET A 465 29.84 -45.14 5.43
N ASP A 466 29.71 -45.73 6.62
CA ASP A 466 30.24 -47.07 6.91
C ASP A 466 29.63 -48.12 5.97
N GLU A 467 28.30 -48.03 5.73
CA GLU A 467 27.54 -48.90 4.81
C GLU A 467 28.01 -48.82 3.34
N LEU A 468 28.69 -47.73 2.93
CA LEU A 468 29.25 -47.61 1.58
C LEU A 468 30.58 -48.36 1.43
N THR A 469 31.34 -48.46 2.51
CA THR A 469 32.68 -49.08 2.55
C THR A 469 32.65 -50.59 2.81
N SER A 470 31.54 -51.09 3.37
CA SER A 470 31.17 -52.52 3.39
C SER A 470 30.66 -53.00 2.03
#